data_AF-A0AA96HQ50-F1
#
_entry.id   AF-A0AA96HQ50-F1
#
_cell.length_a   1.000
_cell.length_b   1.000
_cell.length_c   1.000
_cell.angle_alpha   90.00
_cell.angle_beta   90.00
_cell.angle_gamma   90.00
#
_symmetry.space_group_name_H-M   'P 1'
#
loop_
_entity.id
_entity.type
_entity.pdbx_description
1 polymer ?
#
loop_
_entity_poly.entity_id
_entity_poly.type
_entity_poly.pdbx_seq_one_letter_code
_entity_poly.pdbx_strand_id
1 'polypeptide(L)'
;MERVIIAKAVTTLEELLGALNNAYWEAINIHQKDTLFDVITSLHEELNELAKLSVEDHDMAYEPITLTFRSCCRKLKYLASKIDEWFPRTSTAEQLEHTVTEAAALISNQCLR
;
A
#
# COMPACT_ATOMS: atom_id res chain seq x y z
N MET A 1 9.95 18.56 3.93
CA MET A 1 9.89 17.23 3.28
C MET A 1 9.56 17.47 1.83
N GLU A 2 10.40 16.97 0.94
CA GLU A 2 10.18 17.00 -0.51
C GLU A 2 8.92 16.19 -0.84
N ARG A 3 8.09 16.68 -1.77
CA ARG A 3 6.88 15.95 -2.18
C ARG A 3 7.31 14.72 -2.97
N VAL A 4 6.75 13.57 -2.65
CA VAL A 4 6.98 12.34 -3.43
C VAL A 4 6.39 12.54 -4.82
N ILE A 5 7.16 12.26 -5.86
CA ILE A 5 6.70 12.33 -7.25
C ILE A 5 5.89 11.08 -7.63
N ILE A 6 5.05 11.20 -8.64
CA ILE A 6 4.19 10.10 -9.12
C ILE A 6 4.99 8.85 -9.44
N ALA A 7 6.14 8.97 -10.12
CA ALA A 7 6.99 7.82 -10.43
C ALA A 7 7.37 7.01 -9.18
N LYS A 8 7.81 7.71 -8.13
CA LYS A 8 8.22 7.07 -6.87
C LYS A 8 7.03 6.48 -6.13
N ALA A 9 5.87 7.14 -6.17
CA ALA A 9 4.65 6.61 -5.59
C ALA A 9 4.23 5.30 -6.28
N VAL A 10 4.23 5.25 -7.62
CA VAL A 10 3.92 4.02 -8.38
C VAL A 10 4.82 2.87 -7.95
N THR A 11 6.14 3.07 -7.92
CA THR A 11 7.09 2.01 -7.50
C THR A 11 6.81 1.53 -6.07
N THR A 12 6.58 2.46 -5.12
CA THR A 12 6.27 2.09 -3.73
C THR A 12 4.95 1.32 -3.61
N LEU A 13 3.93 1.66 -4.41
CA LEU A 13 2.65 0.95 -4.41
C LEU A 13 2.77 -0.45 -5.05
N GLU A 14 3.57 -0.59 -6.11
CA GLU A 14 3.87 -1.89 -6.73
C GLU A 14 4.66 -2.82 -5.79
N GLU A 15 5.65 -2.28 -5.07
CA GLU A 15 6.42 -3.02 -4.07
C GLU A 15 5.52 -3.52 -2.93
N LEU A 16 4.64 -2.65 -2.41
CA LEU A 16 3.64 -3.04 -1.41
C LEU A 16 2.68 -4.10 -1.96
N LEU A 17 2.19 -3.93 -3.19
CA LEU A 17 1.30 -4.90 -3.83
C LEU A 17 1.95 -6.28 -3.94
N GLY A 18 3.24 -6.34 -4.30
CA GLY A 18 4.03 -7.58 -4.30
C GLY A 18 4.11 -8.23 -2.92
N ALA A 19 4.44 -7.44 -1.89
CA ALA A 19 4.52 -7.92 -0.50
C ALA A 19 3.17 -8.45 0.00
N LEU A 20 2.08 -7.73 -0.28
CA LEU A 20 0.72 -8.14 0.10
C LEU A 20 0.26 -9.41 -0.61
N ASN A 21 0.63 -9.61 -1.87
CA ASN A 21 0.32 -10.85 -2.59
C ASN A 21 1.02 -12.05 -1.97
N ASN A 22 2.30 -11.92 -1.59
CA ASN A 22 3.02 -12.97 -0.87
C ASN A 22 2.34 -13.28 0.47
N ALA A 23 2.05 -12.24 1.24
CA ALA A 23 1.35 -12.34 2.51
C ALA A 23 -0.04 -12.96 2.37
N TYR A 24 -0.78 -12.63 1.31
CA TYR A 24 -2.10 -13.19 1.03
C TYR A 24 -2.02 -14.71 0.87
N TRP A 25 -1.02 -15.22 0.16
CA TRP A 25 -0.83 -16.66 -0.01
C TRP A 25 -0.37 -17.36 1.27
N GLU A 26 0.35 -16.67 2.14
CA GLU A 26 0.84 -17.19 3.42
C GLU A 26 -0.18 -17.10 4.58
N ALA A 27 -1.18 -16.22 4.46
CA ALA A 27 -2.22 -16.06 5.46
C ALA A 27 -3.00 -17.37 5.70
N ILE A 28 -3.22 -17.68 6.98
CA ILE A 28 -3.71 -18.99 7.42
C ILE A 28 -5.24 -18.97 7.63
N ASN A 29 -5.84 -17.80 7.87
CA ASN A 29 -7.29 -17.67 8.07
C ASN A 29 -7.95 -16.71 7.07
N ILE A 30 -9.27 -16.88 6.90
CA ILE A 30 -10.08 -16.12 5.96
C ILE A 30 -10.08 -14.61 6.29
N HIS A 31 -10.12 -14.24 7.58
CA HIS A 31 -10.19 -12.84 7.99
C HIS A 31 -8.91 -12.05 7.65
N GLN A 32 -7.74 -12.70 7.75
CA GLN A 32 -6.47 -12.14 7.29
C GLN A 32 -6.49 -11.94 5.78
N LYS A 33 -6.92 -12.96 5.03
CA LYS A 33 -7.04 -12.90 3.58
C LYS A 33 -7.99 -11.79 3.13
N ASP A 34 -9.15 -11.64 3.76
CA ASP A 34 -10.10 -10.57 3.47
C ASP A 34 -9.48 -9.19 3.71
N THR A 35 -8.77 -9.03 4.83
CA THR A 35 -8.07 -7.76 5.14
C THR A 35 -7.01 -7.44 4.09
N LEU A 36 -6.17 -8.42 3.72
CA LEU A 36 -5.14 -8.25 2.70
C LEU A 36 -5.74 -7.97 1.33
N PHE A 37 -6.78 -8.71 0.94
CA PHE A 37 -7.43 -8.60 -0.35
C PHE A 37 -8.09 -7.24 -0.55
N ASP A 38 -8.67 -6.69 0.50
CA ASP A 38 -9.25 -5.35 0.46
C ASP A 38 -8.18 -4.25 0.27
N VAL A 39 -7.02 -4.37 0.92
CA VAL A 39 -5.88 -3.47 0.66
C VAL A 39 -5.34 -3.65 -0.76
N ILE A 40 -5.15 -4.90 -1.21
CA ILE A 40 -4.71 -5.24 -2.58
C ILE A 40 -5.64 -4.61 -3.62
N THR A 41 -6.96 -4.73 -3.42
CA THR A 41 -7.95 -4.17 -4.34
C THR A 41 -7.87 -2.65 -4.38
N SER A 42 -7.73 -2.01 -3.21
CA SER A 42 -7.56 -0.55 -3.11
C SER A 42 -6.29 -0.06 -3.84
N LEU A 43 -5.19 -0.81 -3.76
CA LEU A 43 -3.96 -0.49 -4.47
C LEU A 43 -4.08 -0.66 -5.98
N HIS A 44 -4.75 -1.72 -6.45
CA HIS A 44 -5.00 -1.91 -7.88
C HIS A 44 -5.84 -0.77 -8.46
N GLU A 45 -6.87 -0.31 -7.74
CA GLU A 45 -7.67 0.84 -8.17
C GLU A 45 -6.81 2.09 -8.33
N GLU A 46 -5.95 2.38 -7.34
CA GLU A 46 -5.05 3.54 -7.39
C GLU A 46 -4.03 3.44 -8.52
N LEU A 47 -3.34 2.30 -8.64
CA LEU A 47 -2.37 2.06 -9.70
C LEU A 47 -3.01 2.16 -11.10
N ASN A 48 -4.25 1.69 -11.25
CA ASN A 48 -4.99 1.82 -12.50
C ASN A 48 -5.31 3.28 -12.84
N GLU A 49 -5.59 4.15 -11.86
CA GLU A 49 -5.74 5.59 -12.12
C GLU A 49 -4.40 6.24 -12.49
N LEU A 50 -3.31 5.87 -11.80
CA LEU A 50 -1.98 6.39 -12.10
C LEU A 50 -1.48 5.95 -13.48
N ALA A 51 -1.81 4.74 -13.92
CA ALA A 51 -1.47 4.23 -15.24
C ALA A 51 -2.16 4.99 -16.40
N LYS A 52 -3.21 5.78 -16.11
CA LYS A 52 -3.87 6.63 -17.11
C LYS A 52 -3.17 7.97 -17.33
N LEU A 53 -2.23 8.33 -16.46
CA LEU A 53 -1.48 9.58 -16.56
C LEU A 53 -0.41 9.49 -17.66
N SER A 54 0.00 10.65 -18.17
CA SER A 54 1.09 10.71 -19.14
C SER A 54 2.42 10.36 -18.48
N VAL A 55 3.37 9.82 -19.25
CA VAL A 55 4.77 9.66 -18.80
C VAL A 55 5.35 11.01 -18.36
N GLU A 56 4.94 12.10 -18.99
CA GLU A 56 5.36 13.47 -18.63
C GLU A 56 4.85 13.90 -17.24
N ASP A 57 3.75 13.33 -16.76
CA ASP A 57 3.20 13.63 -15.44
C ASP A 57 3.99 12.96 -14.30
N HIS A 58 4.92 12.04 -14.60
CA HIS A 58 5.59 11.21 -13.59
C HIS A 58 6.49 12.00 -12.63
N ASP A 59 6.96 13.19 -13.04
CA ASP A 59 7.75 14.11 -12.22
C ASP A 59 6.86 15.04 -11.36
N MET A 60 5.53 15.01 -11.54
CA MET A 60 4.60 15.80 -10.74
C MET A 60 4.48 15.22 -9.32
N ALA A 61 4.10 16.08 -8.37
CA ALA A 61 3.83 15.66 -7.02
C ALA A 61 2.64 14.68 -6.97
N TYR A 62 2.84 13.54 -6.30
CA TYR A 62 1.81 12.54 -6.10
C TYR A 62 0.78 13.00 -5.07
N GLU A 63 -0.49 12.83 -5.42
CA GLU A 63 -1.61 12.87 -4.50
C GLU A 63 -2.52 11.67 -4.79
N PRO A 64 -3.01 10.95 -3.76
CA PRO A 64 -3.95 9.85 -3.94
C PRO A 64 -5.15 10.25 -4.80
N ILE A 65 -5.43 9.51 -5.87
CA ILE A 65 -6.53 9.79 -6.78
C ILE A 65 -7.83 9.18 -6.25
N THR A 66 -7.77 7.93 -5.82
CA THR A 66 -8.95 7.15 -5.41
C THR A 66 -9.34 7.38 -3.95
N LEU A 67 -10.66 7.38 -3.68
CA LEU A 67 -11.19 7.50 -2.31
C LEU A 67 -10.91 6.26 -1.46
N THR A 68 -10.89 5.09 -2.09
CA THR A 68 -10.61 3.79 -1.48
C THR A 68 -9.19 3.76 -0.95
N PHE A 69 -8.19 4.17 -1.74
CA PHE A 69 -6.81 4.27 -1.29
C PHE A 69 -6.63 5.32 -0.17
N ARG A 70 -7.25 6.51 -0.29
CA ARG A 70 -7.24 7.51 0.81
C ARG A 70 -7.77 6.95 2.13
N SER A 71 -8.82 6.14 2.07
CA SER A 71 -9.44 5.51 3.24
C SER A 71 -8.67 4.29 3.75
N CYS A 72 -7.78 3.73 2.93
CA CYS A 72 -6.98 2.54 3.23
C CYS A 72 -5.94 2.78 4.34
N CYS A 73 -5.62 4.04 4.65
CA CYS A 73 -4.68 4.42 5.70
C CYS A 73 -4.94 3.75 7.07
N ARG A 74 -6.20 3.62 7.47
CA ARG A 74 -6.56 2.92 8.72
C ARG A 74 -6.24 1.43 8.65
N LYS A 75 -6.46 0.82 7.49
CA LYS A 75 -6.21 -0.61 7.23
C LYS A 75 -4.71 -0.89 7.14
N LEU A 76 -3.93 -0.01 6.52
CA LEU A 76 -2.46 -0.10 6.51
C LEU A 76 -1.88 -0.03 7.92
N LYS A 77 -2.37 0.89 8.76
CA LYS A 77 -1.96 0.98 10.18
C LYS A 77 -2.35 -0.26 10.99
N TYR A 78 -3.56 -0.78 10.75
CA TYR A 78 -4.02 -2.00 11.38
C TYR A 78 -3.21 -3.22 10.94
N LEU A 79 -2.91 -3.33 9.65
CA LEU A 79 -2.06 -4.37 9.10
C LEU A 79 -0.68 -4.30 9.73
N ALA A 80 -0.05 -3.12 9.77
CA ALA A 80 1.26 -2.91 10.37
C ALA A 80 1.35 -3.40 11.83
N SER A 81 0.31 -3.18 12.64
CA SER A 81 0.31 -3.66 14.04
C SER A 81 0.05 -5.16 14.20
N LYS A 82 -0.25 -5.86 13.11
CA LYS A 82 -0.57 -7.29 13.07
C LYS A 82 0.44 -8.14 12.31
N ILE A 83 1.44 -7.54 11.67
CA ILE A 83 2.41 -8.23 10.82
C ILE A 83 3.07 -9.40 11.58
N ASP A 84 3.66 -9.13 12.75
CA ASP A 84 4.34 -10.14 13.56
C ASP A 84 3.43 -11.27 14.05
N GLU A 85 2.14 -10.96 14.26
CA GLU A 85 1.14 -11.93 14.70
C GLU A 85 0.67 -12.82 13.54
N TRP A 86 0.53 -12.26 12.34
CA TRP A 86 -0.11 -12.92 11.21
C TRP A 86 0.88 -13.69 10.32
N PHE A 87 2.13 -13.25 10.25
CA PHE A 87 3.13 -13.79 9.32
C PHE A 87 4.36 -14.31 10.08
N PRO A 88 4.42 -15.63 10.38
CA PRO A 88 5.54 -16.20 11.12
C PRO A 88 6.85 -16.27 10.30
N ARG A 89 6.78 -16.11 8.97
CA ARG A 89 7.97 -16.05 8.12
C ARG A 89 8.58 -14.66 8.20
N THR A 90 9.77 -14.59 8.78
CA THR A 90 10.53 -13.35 8.97
C THR A 90 10.67 -12.54 7.67
N SER A 91 10.95 -13.18 6.54
CA SER A 91 11.10 -12.49 5.25
C SER A 91 9.83 -11.77 4.80
N THR A 92 8.66 -12.36 5.00
CA THR A 92 7.38 -11.78 4.60
C THR A 92 7.00 -10.64 5.54
N ALA A 93 7.24 -10.84 6.84
CA ALA A 93 6.99 -9.82 7.86
C ALA A 93 7.86 -8.57 7.63
N GLU A 94 9.17 -8.73 7.46
CA GLU A 94 10.11 -7.63 7.19
C GLU A 94 9.75 -6.88 5.90
N GLN A 95 9.43 -7.61 4.82
CA GLN A 95 9.05 -6.99 3.55
C GLN A 95 7.74 -6.19 3.68
N LEU A 96 6.74 -6.73 4.38
CA LEU A 96 5.49 -6.01 4.64
C LEU A 96 5.72 -4.78 5.51
N GLU A 97 6.50 -4.88 6.58
CA GLU A 97 6.72 -3.77 7.51
C GLU A 97 7.38 -2.59 6.80
N HIS A 98 8.40 -2.87 6.00
CA HIS A 98 9.07 -1.89 5.16
C HIS A 98 8.08 -1.23 4.18
N THR A 99 7.42 -2.02 3.34
CA THR A 99 6.57 -1.51 2.25
C THR A 99 5.30 -0.83 2.76
N VAL A 100 4.70 -1.31 3.84
CA VAL A 100 3.52 -0.68 4.48
C VAL A 100 3.90 0.67 5.06
N THR A 101 5.08 0.81 5.66
CA THR A 101 5.55 2.07 6.22
C THR A 101 5.80 3.11 5.13
N GLU A 102 6.44 2.73 4.03
CA GLU A 102 6.67 3.62 2.89
C GLU A 102 5.35 4.05 2.25
N ALA A 103 4.43 3.12 1.98
CA ALA A 103 3.14 3.44 1.41
C ALA A 103 2.28 4.31 2.36
N ALA A 104 2.32 4.05 3.67
CA ALA A 104 1.61 4.87 4.65
C ALA A 104 2.12 6.32 4.66
N ALA A 105 3.41 6.55 4.41
CA ALA A 105 3.99 7.89 4.31
C ALA A 105 3.47 8.67 3.09
N LEU A 106 3.02 7.98 2.03
CA LEU A 106 2.37 8.62 0.88
C LEU A 106 1.00 9.23 1.25
N ILE A 107 0.28 8.61 2.19
CA ILE A 107 -1.10 8.97 2.54
C ILE A 107 -1.17 9.77 3.86
N SER A 108 -0.13 9.72 4.71
CA SER A 108 -0.15 10.22 6.10
C SER A 108 -0.50 11.70 6.24
N ASN A 109 -0.27 12.53 5.22
CA ASN A 109 -0.67 13.95 5.23
C ASN A 109 -2.18 14.17 5.01
N GLN A 110 -2.92 13.16 4.54
CA GLN A 110 -4.35 13.26 4.23
C GLN A 110 -5.25 12.44 5.17
N CYS A 111 -4.70 11.55 6.01
CA CYS A 111 -5.50 10.73 6.93
C CYS A 111 -6.14 11.48 8.12
N LEU A 112 -5.85 12.77 8.29
CA LEU A 112 -6.27 13.60 9.43
C LEU A 112 -7.29 14.70 9.06
N ARG A 113 -7.90 14.66 7.87
CA ARG A 113 -8.99 15.57 7.51
C ARG A 113 -10.34 14.87 7.50
#